data_AF-F0G6V4-F1
#
_entry.id   AF-F0G6V4-F1
#
_cell.length_a   1.000
_cell.length_b   1.000
_cell.length_c   1.000
_cell.angle_alpha   90.00
_cell.angle_beta   90.00
_cell.angle_gamma   90.00
#
_symmetry.space_group_name_H-M   'P 1'
#
loop_
_entity.id
_entity.type
_entity.pdbx_description
1 polymer ?
#
loop_
_entity_poly.entity_id
_entity_poly.type
_entity_poly.pdbx_seq_one_letter_code
_entity_poly.pdbx_strand_id
1 'polypeptide(L)'
;GDIAGAKFDAFATQFAQRHAWLPAALARRYARAYGTRAERVVAGAHSVADLGAEIAPGLFDAELRYLRDVEWATCAQDVLWRRSKLGLHVAPGTLDAVTAAVDAWFAAAHAPHA
;
A
#
# COMPACT_ATOMS: atom_id res chain seq x y z
N GLY A 1 -8.04 -16.83 24.10
CA GLY A 1 -7.59 -15.53 24.64
C GLY A 1 -7.54 -14.54 23.51
N ASP A 2 -8.49 -13.61 23.46
CA ASP A 2 -8.89 -12.84 22.26
C ASP A 2 -8.38 -11.38 22.25
N ILE A 3 -7.29 -11.12 22.98
CA ILE A 3 -6.86 -9.75 23.31
C ILE A 3 -6.01 -9.14 22.17
N ALA A 4 -5.35 -9.97 21.35
CA ALA A 4 -4.57 -9.50 20.21
C ALA A 4 -5.47 -8.99 19.06
N GLY A 5 -6.64 -9.60 18.85
CA GLY A 5 -7.62 -9.18 17.85
C GLY A 5 -8.27 -7.84 18.22
N ALA A 6 -8.70 -7.71 19.47
CA ALA A 6 -9.34 -6.48 19.97
C ALA A 6 -8.47 -5.22 19.82
N LYS A 7 -7.15 -5.34 20.04
CA LYS A 7 -6.21 -4.20 19.86
C LYS A 7 -6.06 -3.81 18.40
N PHE A 8 -6.09 -4.77 17.48
CA PHE A 8 -6.03 -4.51 16.06
C PHE A 8 -7.30 -3.80 15.56
N ASP A 9 -8.50 -4.29 15.91
CA ASP A 9 -9.75 -3.68 15.46
C ASP A 9 -9.91 -2.25 16.01
N ALA A 10 -9.49 -1.99 17.25
CA ALA A 10 -9.46 -0.65 17.80
C ALA A 10 -8.54 0.30 17.00
N PHE A 11 -7.31 -0.17 16.67
CA PHE A 11 -6.38 0.61 15.86
C PHE A 11 -6.90 0.84 14.43
N ALA A 12 -7.39 -0.19 13.76
CA ALA A 12 -7.90 -0.09 12.39
C ALA A 12 -9.10 0.86 12.32
N THR A 13 -9.98 0.83 13.33
CA THR A 13 -11.12 1.75 13.44
C THR A 13 -10.64 3.18 13.64
N GLN A 14 -9.68 3.41 14.55
CA GLN A 14 -9.13 4.74 14.79
C GLN A 14 -8.41 5.29 13.54
N PHE A 15 -7.65 4.46 12.84
CA PHE A 15 -6.98 4.83 11.58
C PHE A 15 -8.01 5.22 10.51
N ALA A 16 -9.06 4.42 10.32
CA ALA A 16 -10.12 4.72 9.36
C ALA A 16 -10.90 6.00 9.71
N GLN A 17 -11.10 6.29 11.00
CA GLN A 17 -11.73 7.54 11.46
C GLN A 17 -10.85 8.76 11.22
N ARG A 18 -9.54 8.67 11.51
CA ARG A 18 -8.56 9.75 11.27
C ARG A 18 -8.41 10.05 9.78
N HIS A 19 -8.49 9.01 8.96
CA HIS A 19 -8.37 9.06 7.50
C HIS A 19 -9.71 8.75 6.84
N ALA A 20 -10.78 9.44 7.25
CA ALA A 20 -12.14 9.21 6.73
C ALA A 20 -12.28 9.47 5.22
N TRP A 21 -11.31 10.18 4.63
CA TRP A 21 -11.18 10.39 3.18
C TRP A 21 -10.68 9.15 2.44
N LEU A 22 -10.05 8.18 3.15
CA LEU A 22 -9.52 6.95 2.58
C LEU A 22 -10.65 5.90 2.49
N PRO A 23 -10.78 5.17 1.37
CA PRO A 23 -11.76 4.10 1.25
C PRO A 23 -11.60 3.07 2.38
N ALA A 24 -12.70 2.68 3.02
CA ALA A 24 -12.67 1.84 4.22
C ALA A 24 -11.92 0.51 4.00
N ALA A 25 -12.05 -0.09 2.81
CA ALA A 25 -11.32 -1.31 2.45
C ALA A 25 -9.80 -1.07 2.42
N LEU A 26 -9.35 0.06 1.87
CA LEU A 26 -7.95 0.43 1.80
C LEU A 26 -7.38 0.79 3.18
N ALA A 27 -8.14 1.53 3.98
CA ALA A 27 -7.78 1.86 5.36
C ALA A 27 -7.57 0.59 6.20
N ARG A 28 -8.49 -0.38 6.10
CA ARG A 28 -8.39 -1.67 6.79
C ARG A 28 -7.18 -2.47 6.28
N ARG A 29 -6.90 -2.45 4.98
CA ARG A 29 -5.75 -3.14 4.39
C ARG A 29 -4.43 -2.55 4.89
N TYR A 30 -4.27 -1.23 4.85
CA TYR A 30 -3.07 -0.56 5.35
C TYR A 30 -2.87 -0.80 6.84
N ALA A 31 -3.94 -0.69 7.64
CA ALA A 31 -3.86 -1.00 9.06
C ALA A 31 -3.43 -2.45 9.31
N ARG A 32 -3.87 -3.41 8.49
CA ARG A 32 -3.51 -4.83 8.60
C ARG A 32 -2.08 -5.12 8.14
N ALA A 33 -1.66 -4.52 7.02
CA ALA A 33 -0.37 -4.77 6.40
C ALA A 33 0.78 -4.04 7.12
N TYR A 34 0.55 -2.79 7.52
CA TYR A 34 1.59 -1.88 8.00
C TYR A 34 1.44 -1.53 9.49
N GLY A 35 0.29 -1.82 10.10
CA GLY A 35 0.02 -1.45 11.49
C GLY A 35 0.21 0.05 11.70
N THR A 36 0.93 0.43 12.75
CA THR A 36 1.25 1.84 13.04
C THR A 36 2.06 2.54 11.96
N ARG A 37 2.71 1.81 11.05
CA ARG A 37 3.43 2.38 9.89
C ARG A 37 2.49 2.86 8.79
N ALA A 38 1.20 2.48 8.83
CA ALA A 38 0.19 2.97 7.88
C ALA A 38 0.10 4.50 7.84
N GLU A 39 0.34 5.18 8.97
CA GLU A 39 0.41 6.64 9.04
C GLU A 39 1.55 7.22 8.18
N ARG A 40 2.65 6.48 8.00
CA ARG A 40 3.75 6.88 7.11
C ARG A 40 3.40 6.69 5.64
N VAL A 41 2.58 5.69 5.31
CA VAL A 41 2.13 5.42 3.94
C VAL A 41 1.25 6.56 3.42
N VAL A 42 0.36 7.07 4.27
CA VAL A 42 -0.56 8.18 3.92
C VAL A 42 -0.04 9.54 4.38
N ALA A 43 1.23 9.64 4.79
CA ALA A 43 1.77 10.87 5.34
C ALA A 43 1.70 12.02 4.31
N GLY A 44 1.03 13.11 4.68
CA GLY A 44 0.84 14.28 3.82
C GLY A 44 -0.29 14.14 2.80
N ALA A 45 -0.97 12.99 2.72
CA ALA A 45 -2.19 12.83 1.93
C ALA A 45 -3.42 13.22 2.76
N HIS A 46 -4.34 13.96 2.16
CA HIS A 46 -5.62 14.36 2.77
C HIS A 46 -6.82 13.93 1.92
N SER A 47 -6.56 13.29 0.78
CA SER A 47 -7.55 12.77 -0.15
C SER A 47 -6.96 11.60 -0.94
N VAL A 48 -7.83 10.81 -1.59
CA VAL A 48 -7.38 9.72 -2.47
C VAL A 48 -6.53 10.24 -3.63
N ALA A 49 -6.82 11.45 -4.12
CA ALA A 49 -6.02 12.07 -5.18
C ALA A 49 -4.57 12.34 -4.74
N ASP A 50 -4.36 12.64 -3.45
CA ASP A 50 -3.02 12.88 -2.90
C ASP A 50 -2.18 11.59 -2.76
N LEU A 51 -2.81 10.40 -2.83
CA LEU A 51 -2.08 9.13 -2.88
C LEU A 51 -1.37 8.92 -4.24
N GLY A 52 -1.67 9.76 -5.24
CA GLY A 52 -1.14 9.64 -6.58
C GLY A 52 -1.89 8.61 -7.43
N ALA A 53 -1.23 8.17 -8.50
CA ALA A 53 -1.83 7.21 -9.43
C ALA A 53 -2.08 5.84 -8.77
N GLU A 54 -3.21 5.23 -9.12
CA GLU A 54 -3.48 3.83 -8.80
C GLU A 54 -2.75 2.94 -9.82
N ILE A 55 -1.68 2.26 -9.38
CA ILE A 55 -0.82 1.44 -10.24
C ILE A 55 -1.43 0.05 -10.48
N ALA A 56 -2.13 -0.45 -9.47
CA ALA A 56 -2.95 -1.66 -9.53
C ALA A 56 -4.13 -1.51 -8.56
N PRO A 57 -5.18 -2.34 -8.64
CA PRO A 57 -6.35 -2.21 -7.76
C PRO A 57 -5.98 -2.13 -6.26
N GLY A 58 -6.23 -0.97 -5.67
CA GLY A 58 -5.90 -0.63 -4.29
C GLY A 58 -4.42 -0.35 -4.02
N LEU A 59 -3.51 -0.44 -4.99
CA LEU A 59 -2.08 -0.16 -4.85
C LEU A 59 -1.77 1.21 -5.46
N PHE A 60 -1.49 2.18 -4.60
CA PHE A 60 -1.25 3.57 -5.00
C PHE A 60 0.24 3.90 -5.00
N ASP A 61 0.59 4.91 -5.78
CA ASP A 61 1.95 5.45 -5.87
C ASP A 61 2.55 5.81 -4.49
N ALA A 62 1.79 6.41 -3.58
CA ALA A 62 2.24 6.70 -2.21
C ALA A 62 2.69 5.43 -1.43
N GLU A 63 2.00 4.31 -1.62
CA GLU A 63 2.39 3.04 -1.02
C GLU A 63 3.68 2.48 -1.64
N LEU A 64 3.83 2.57 -2.96
CA LEU A 64 5.08 2.18 -3.63
C LEU A 64 6.27 3.04 -3.20
N ARG A 65 6.07 4.36 -3.03
CA ARG A 65 7.10 5.25 -2.47
C ARG A 65 7.50 4.83 -1.06
N TYR A 66 6.53 4.56 -0.19
CA TYR A 66 6.82 4.05 1.15
C TYR A 66 7.61 2.73 1.11
N LEU A 67 7.18 1.78 0.28
CA LEU A 67 7.84 0.48 0.15
C LEU A 67 9.27 0.61 -0.40
N ARG A 68 9.51 1.53 -1.33
CA ARG A 68 10.84 1.84 -1.86
C ARG A 68 11.73 2.52 -0.81
N ASP A 69 11.24 3.59 -0.20
CA ASP A 69 12.05 4.50 0.62
C ASP A 69 12.28 3.97 2.04
N VAL A 70 11.33 3.20 2.59
CA VAL A 70 11.34 2.74 3.99
C VAL A 70 11.57 1.23 4.10
N GLU A 71 11.07 0.44 3.14
CA GLU A 71 11.18 -1.03 3.18
C GLU A 71 12.17 -1.59 2.12
N TRP A 72 12.86 -0.69 1.40
CA TRP A 72 13.86 -0.96 0.36
C TRP A 72 13.40 -1.93 -0.73
N ALA A 73 12.13 -1.86 -1.13
CA ALA A 73 11.62 -2.60 -2.28
C ALA A 73 12.22 -2.04 -3.57
N THR A 74 12.69 -2.93 -4.45
CA THR A 74 13.36 -2.54 -5.71
C THR A 74 12.61 -2.98 -6.96
N CYS A 75 11.66 -3.91 -6.82
CA CYS A 75 10.90 -4.48 -7.92
C CYS A 75 9.52 -4.98 -7.47
N ALA A 76 8.69 -5.38 -8.42
CA ALA A 76 7.37 -5.96 -8.17
C ALA A 76 7.44 -7.20 -7.29
N GLN A 77 8.48 -8.04 -7.43
CA GLN A 77 8.62 -9.24 -6.62
C GLN A 77 8.73 -8.91 -5.12
N ASP A 78 9.50 -7.88 -4.75
CA ASP A 78 9.65 -7.45 -3.37
C ASP A 78 8.32 -6.90 -2.82
N VAL A 79 7.65 -6.08 -3.61
CA VAL A 79 6.34 -5.49 -3.25
C VAL A 79 5.32 -6.60 -3.05
N LEU A 80 5.05 -7.40 -4.09
CA LEU A 80 3.93 -8.33 -4.15
C LEU A 80 4.07 -9.53 -3.23
N TRP A 81 5.29 -10.00 -2.94
CA TRP A 81 5.48 -11.25 -2.21
C TRP A 81 6.18 -11.11 -0.86
N ARG A 82 7.02 -10.09 -0.68
CA ARG A 82 7.84 -9.94 0.55
C ARG A 82 7.32 -8.87 1.49
N ARG A 83 6.94 -7.69 0.99
CA ARG A 83 6.61 -6.52 1.83
C ARG A 83 5.12 -6.31 2.05
N SER A 84 4.30 -6.41 1.02
CA SER A 84 2.84 -6.22 1.14
C SER A 84 2.05 -7.53 1.09
N LYS A 85 2.61 -8.56 0.42
CA LYS A 85 1.93 -9.83 0.11
C LYS A 85 0.68 -9.64 -0.76
N LEU A 86 0.58 -8.55 -1.51
CA LEU A 86 -0.54 -8.28 -2.41
C LEU A 86 -0.71 -9.35 -3.50
N GLY A 87 0.35 -10.08 -3.86
CA GLY A 87 0.28 -11.20 -4.78
C GLY A 87 -0.67 -12.33 -4.34
N LEU A 88 -1.04 -12.40 -3.06
CA LEU A 88 -2.04 -13.34 -2.54
C LEU A 88 -3.49 -12.86 -2.69
N HIS A 89 -3.69 -11.60 -3.02
CA HIS A 89 -5.00 -10.93 -3.04
C HIS A 89 -5.36 -10.34 -4.41
N VAL A 90 -4.46 -10.42 -5.38
CA VAL A 90 -4.76 -10.04 -6.77
C VAL A 90 -5.80 -10.99 -7.37
N ALA A 91 -6.67 -10.45 -8.23
CA ALA A 91 -7.66 -11.26 -8.90
C ALA A 91 -7.00 -12.30 -9.81
N PRO A 92 -7.57 -13.51 -9.96
CA PRO A 92 -7.04 -14.52 -10.88
C PRO A 92 -6.83 -13.95 -12.28
N GLY A 93 -5.67 -14.22 -12.89
CA GLY A 93 -5.33 -13.72 -14.23
C GLY A 93 -4.85 -12.26 -14.29
N THR A 94 -4.80 -11.53 -13.18
CA THR A 94 -4.30 -10.13 -13.17
C THR A 94 -2.87 -10.00 -12.66
N LEU A 95 -2.28 -11.06 -12.10
CA LEU A 95 -0.95 -11.03 -11.48
C LEU A 95 0.13 -10.51 -12.43
N ASP A 96 0.15 -10.96 -13.69
CA ASP A 96 1.16 -10.54 -14.66
C ASP A 96 1.04 -9.04 -14.98
N ALA A 97 -0.18 -8.55 -15.18
CA ALA A 97 -0.44 -7.13 -15.43
C ALA A 97 -0.05 -6.26 -14.22
N VAL A 98 -0.36 -6.71 -13.00
CA VAL A 98 0.02 -6.03 -11.76
C VAL A 98 1.54 -6.00 -11.61
N THR A 99 2.21 -7.13 -11.88
CA THR A 99 3.67 -7.24 -11.81
C THR A 99 4.33 -6.27 -12.79
N ALA A 100 3.90 -6.29 -14.05
CA ALA A 100 4.41 -5.41 -15.09
C ALA A 100 4.18 -3.92 -14.76
N ALA A 101 3.02 -3.55 -14.21
CA ALA A 101 2.73 -2.18 -13.81
C ALA A 101 3.65 -1.69 -12.69
N VAL A 102 3.90 -2.52 -11.68
CA VAL A 102 4.80 -2.17 -10.56
C VAL A 102 6.25 -2.08 -11.03
N ASP A 103 6.72 -3.01 -11.88
CA ASP A 103 8.07 -2.93 -12.44
C ASP A 103 8.25 -1.69 -13.33
N ALA A 104 7.24 -1.33 -14.13
CA ALA A 104 7.26 -0.11 -14.93
C ALA A 104 7.31 1.15 -14.05
N TRP A 105 6.60 1.16 -12.92
CA TRP A 105 6.67 2.25 -11.95
C TRP A 105 8.08 2.39 -11.36
N PHE A 106 8.72 1.29 -10.96
CA PHE A 106 10.11 1.32 -10.50
C PHE A 106 11.05 1.80 -11.60
N ALA A 107 10.92 1.32 -12.83
CA ALA A 107 11.76 1.76 -13.95
C ALA A 107 11.62 3.27 -14.21
N ALA A 108 10.39 3.80 -14.20
CA ALA A 108 10.12 5.23 -14.37
C ALA A 108 10.67 6.07 -13.21
N ALA A 109 10.59 5.56 -11.97
CA ALA A 109 11.12 6.25 -10.79
C ALA A 109 12.66 6.32 -10.75
N HIS A 110 13.36 5.44 -11.47
CA HIS A 110 14.81 5.45 -11.63
C HIS A 110 15.28 6.16 -12.91
N ALA A 111 14.36 6.61 -13.76
CA ALA A 111 14.74 7.45 -14.91
C ALA A 111 15.29 8.78 -14.37
N PRO A 112 16.50 9.19 -14.76
CA PRO A 112 16.97 10.52 -14.40
C PRO A 112 15.98 11.54 -14.94
N HIS A 113 15.52 12.46 -14.08
CA HIS A 113 14.84 13.66 -14.54
C HIS A 113 15.76 14.34 -15.57
N ALA A 114 15.38 14.25 -16.85
CA ALA A 114 16.04 14.94 -17.94
C ALA A 114 15.82 16.45 -17.85
#